data_AF-A0A5J9VYM8-F1
#
_entry.id   AF-A0A5J9VYM8-F1
#
_cell.length_a   1.000
_cell.length_b   1.000
_cell.length_c   1.000
_cell.angle_alpha   90.00
_cell.angle_beta   90.00
_cell.angle_gamma   90.00
#
_symmetry.space_group_name_H-M   'P 1'
#
loop_
_entity.id
_entity.type
_entity.pdbx_description
1 polymer ?
#
loop_
_entity_poly.entity_id
_entity_poly.type
_entity_poly.pdbx_seq_one_letter_code
_entity_poly.pdbx_strand_id
1 'polypeptide(L)'
;MPNDDGSLGLAGVKDSSLYLWSRTVNPKGVFEWIQRRVIELDNKLFHAENFLNQVILSGFAEDAGFIYMTTHDAVYAFELNSGQVRKVSERWNYYTEVYPFNSFYTPDFASSKLPPPAKT
;
A
#
# COMPACT_ATOMS: atom_id res chain seq x y z
N MET A 1 -7.51 7.08 -6.44
CA MET A 1 -7.82 8.32 -5.70
C MET A 1 -8.30 7.89 -4.34
N PRO A 2 -7.93 8.57 -3.24
CA PRO A 2 -8.66 8.43 -1.99
C PRO A 2 -10.12 8.77 -2.29
N ASN A 3 -11.07 8.19 -1.54
CA ASN A 3 -12.42 8.76 -1.52
C ASN A 3 -12.32 10.24 -1.09
N ASP A 4 -13.37 11.03 -1.29
CA ASP A 4 -13.44 12.41 -0.79
C ASP A 4 -13.26 12.52 0.74
N ASP A 5 -13.28 11.39 1.47
CA ASP A 5 -12.97 11.26 2.89
C ASP A 5 -11.56 10.71 3.21
N GLY A 6 -10.72 10.49 2.20
CA GLY A 6 -9.37 9.95 2.35
C GLY A 6 -9.28 8.45 2.61
N SER A 7 -10.38 7.75 2.93
CA SER A 7 -10.31 6.45 3.59
C SER A 7 -10.32 5.26 2.62
N LEU A 8 -9.18 4.60 2.48
CA LEU A 8 -9.14 3.22 1.99
C LEU A 8 -9.13 2.29 3.22
N GLY A 9 -10.29 1.77 3.59
CA GLY A 9 -10.43 1.05 4.86
C GLY A 9 -9.92 -0.39 4.83
N LEU A 10 -9.99 -1.07 3.69
CA LEU A 10 -9.57 -2.47 3.56
C LEU A 10 -9.14 -2.82 2.13
N ALA A 11 -8.13 -3.67 2.03
CA ALA A 11 -7.67 -4.27 0.77
C ALA A 11 -7.47 -5.78 0.94
N GLY A 12 -7.61 -6.52 -0.15
CA GLY A 12 -7.46 -7.97 -0.16
C GLY A 12 -7.11 -8.48 -1.56
N VAL A 13 -6.34 -9.56 -1.62
CA VAL A 13 -5.97 -10.21 -2.88
C VAL A 13 -6.69 -11.55 -2.97
N LYS A 14 -7.29 -11.79 -4.13
CA LYS A 14 -7.82 -13.10 -4.51
C LYS A 14 -7.45 -13.34 -5.97
N ASP A 15 -6.89 -14.52 -6.24
CA ASP A 15 -6.34 -14.87 -7.55
C ASP A 15 -5.33 -13.78 -7.98
N SER A 16 -5.38 -13.29 -9.23
CA SER A 16 -4.56 -12.17 -9.71
C SER A 16 -5.22 -10.80 -9.53
N SER A 17 -6.15 -10.64 -8.58
CA SER A 17 -6.94 -9.42 -8.42
C SER A 17 -6.82 -8.81 -7.03
N LEU A 18 -6.52 -7.51 -6.99
CA LEU A 18 -6.56 -6.67 -5.81
C LEU A 18 -7.92 -6.01 -5.70
N TYR A 19 -8.60 -6.26 -4.59
CA TYR A 19 -9.90 -5.70 -4.27
C TYR A 19 -9.75 -4.62 -3.21
N LEU A 20 -10.41 -3.50 -3.44
CA LEU A 20 -10.35 -2.33 -2.57
C LEU A 20 -11.75 -2.01 -2.05
N TRP A 21 -11.88 -1.86 -0.74
CA TRP A 21 -13.13 -1.50 -0.07
C TRP A 21 -12.96 -0.22 0.74
N SER A 22 -14.05 0.54 0.84
CA SER A 22 -14.16 1.63 1.79
C SER A 22 -15.30 1.37 2.77
N ARG A 23 -15.18 1.97 3.95
CA ARG A 23 -16.26 1.98 4.93
C ARG A 23 -17.24 3.10 4.56
N THR A 24 -18.53 2.87 4.77
CA THR A 24 -19.57 3.91 4.69
C THR A 24 -20.56 3.72 5.82
N VAL A 25 -21.42 4.71 6.04
CA VAL A 25 -22.57 4.61 6.93
C VAL A 25 -23.83 4.72 6.09
N ASN A 26 -24.69 3.71 6.17
CA ASN A 26 -25.96 3.72 5.44
C ASN A 26 -26.95 4.71 6.08
N PRO A 27 -28.09 5.03 5.42
CA PRO A 27 -29.08 5.96 5.98
C PRO A 27 -29.69 5.54 7.33
N LYS A 28 -29.50 4.28 7.75
CA LYS A 28 -29.93 3.76 9.05
C LYS A 28 -28.83 3.86 10.12
N GLY A 29 -27.70 4.50 9.83
CA GLY A 29 -26.58 4.65 10.76
C GLY A 29 -25.71 3.40 10.91
N VAL A 30 -25.85 2.38 10.04
CA VAL A 30 -25.09 1.13 10.13
C VAL A 30 -23.85 1.21 9.24
N PHE A 31 -22.72 0.75 9.76
CA PHE A 31 -21.47 0.66 9.00
C PHE A 31 -21.54 -0.46 7.97
N GLU A 32 -21.19 -0.13 6.72
CA GLU A 32 -21.15 -1.06 5.59
C GLU A 32 -19.82 -0.96 4.86
N TRP A 33 -19.38 -2.08 4.28
CA TRP A 33 -18.24 -2.13 3.36
C TRP A 33 -18.74 -2.09 1.93
N ILE A 34 -18.24 -1.14 1.16
CA ILE A 34 -18.53 -1.04 -0.27
C ILE A 34 -17.26 -1.35 -1.04
N GLN A 35 -17.34 -2.31 -1.96
CA GLN A 35 -16.27 -2.57 -2.92
C GLN A 35 -16.18 -1.39 -3.88
N ARG A 36 -15.04 -0.71 -3.90
CA ARG A 36 -14.81 0.49 -4.71
C ARG A 36 -14.15 0.18 -6.03
N ARG A 37 -13.15 -0.71 -6.01
CA ARG A 37 -12.33 -1.00 -7.19
C ARG A 37 -11.80 -2.42 -7.15
N VAL A 38 -11.67 -3.01 -8.32
CA VAL A 38 -10.90 -4.24 -8.55
C VAL A 38 -9.78 -3.87 -9.53
N ILE A 39 -8.56 -4.28 -9.21
CA ILE A 39 -7.38 -4.04 -10.04
C ILE A 39 -6.75 -5.38 -10.35
N GLU A 40 -6.57 -5.66 -11.64
CA GLU A 40 -5.79 -6.82 -12.07
C GLU A 40 -4.31 -6.55 -11.81
N LEU A 41 -3.69 -7.48 -11.10
CA LEU A 41 -2.27 -7.49 -10.81
C LEU A 41 -1.52 -8.23 -11.92
N ASP A 42 -0.30 -7.80 -12.23
CA ASP A 42 0.52 -8.48 -13.23
C ASP A 42 0.77 -9.93 -12.81
N ASN A 43 0.46 -10.87 -13.70
CA ASN A 43 0.68 -12.31 -13.51
C ASN A 43 2.14 -12.64 -13.18
N LYS A 44 3.11 -11.78 -13.55
CA LYS A 44 4.52 -11.95 -13.14
C LYS A 44 4.73 -11.92 -11.62
N LEU A 45 3.84 -11.27 -10.87
CA LEU A 45 3.88 -11.27 -9.40
C LEU A 45 3.47 -12.64 -8.81
N PHE A 46 2.77 -13.45 -9.58
CA PHE A 46 2.27 -14.76 -9.20
C PHE A 46 3.09 -15.81 -9.96
N HIS A 47 4.24 -16.17 -9.42
CA HIS A 47 5.07 -17.23 -10.00
C HIS A 47 4.26 -18.54 -10.09
N ALA A 48 3.93 -18.94 -11.33
CA ALA A 48 2.98 -20.01 -11.66
C ALA A 48 3.38 -21.41 -11.13
N GLU A 49 4.63 -21.60 -10.73
CA GLU A 49 5.19 -22.93 -10.45
C GLU A 49 4.99 -23.41 -9.01
N ASN A 50 4.52 -22.58 -8.07
CA ASN A 50 4.28 -23.02 -6.69
C ASN A 50 2.98 -22.43 -6.13
N PHE A 51 2.06 -23.31 -5.74
CA PHE A 51 0.82 -22.97 -5.01
C PHE A 51 1.05 -22.27 -3.66
N LEU A 52 2.30 -22.19 -3.19
CA LEU A 52 2.73 -21.46 -2.00
C LEU A 52 3.16 -20.01 -2.29
N ASN A 53 3.20 -19.58 -3.56
CA ASN A 53 3.59 -18.23 -3.96
C ASN A 53 2.40 -17.26 -3.91
N GLN A 54 1.81 -17.13 -2.72
CA GLN A 54 0.74 -16.19 -2.47
C GLN A 54 1.31 -14.77 -2.34
N VAL A 55 0.70 -13.80 -3.03
CA VAL A 55 0.94 -12.38 -2.77
C VAL A 55 0.33 -12.05 -1.41
N ILE A 56 1.15 -11.55 -0.49
CA ILE A 56 0.73 -11.10 0.84
C ILE A 56 0.64 -9.59 0.81
N LEU A 57 -0.50 -9.03 1.23
CA LEU A 57 -0.59 -7.60 1.49
C LEU A 57 0.13 -7.30 2.81
N SER A 58 1.26 -6.61 2.70
CA SER A 58 2.22 -6.43 3.79
C SER A 58 2.07 -5.12 4.54
N GLY A 59 1.44 -4.13 3.92
CA GLY A 59 1.26 -2.82 4.53
C GLY A 59 0.55 -1.85 3.59
N PHE A 60 0.09 -0.75 4.14
CA PHE A 60 -0.61 0.30 3.41
C PHE A 60 -0.15 1.67 3.91
N ALA A 61 0.18 2.57 2.98
CA ALA A 61 0.45 3.97 3.26
C ALA A 61 -0.73 4.79 2.75
N GLU A 62 -1.69 5.06 3.65
CA GLU A 62 -2.97 5.70 3.32
C GLU A 62 -2.79 7.04 2.61
N ASP A 63 -2.03 7.96 3.21
CA ASP A 63 -1.81 9.30 2.66
C ASP A 63 -1.03 9.30 1.33
N ALA A 64 -0.19 8.28 1.12
CA ALA A 64 0.68 8.18 -0.05
C ALA A 64 0.05 7.38 -1.19
N GLY A 65 -1.06 6.67 -0.94
CA GLY A 65 -1.75 5.85 -1.93
C GLY A 65 -0.99 4.61 -2.39
N PHE A 66 -0.17 4.02 -1.51
CA PHE A 66 0.62 2.82 -1.80
C PHE A 66 0.17 1.62 -0.98
N ILE A 67 0.03 0.47 -1.64
CA ILE A 67 -0.07 -0.85 -0.99
C ILE A 67 1.27 -1.56 -1.17
N TYR A 68 1.76 -2.18 -0.10
CA TYR A 68 2.96 -3.01 -0.14
C TYR A 68 2.55 -4.47 -0.24
N MET A 69 3.20 -5.19 -1.16
CA MET A 69 2.92 -6.58 -1.48
C MET A 69 4.21 -7.38 -1.38
N THR A 70 4.20 -8.45 -0.59
CA THR A 70 5.32 -9.40 -0.54
C THR A 70 4.99 -10.61 -1.39
N THR A 71 5.87 -10.89 -2.35
CA THR A 71 5.85 -12.10 -3.18
C THR A 71 6.91 -13.09 -2.68
N HIS A 72 7.19 -14.16 -3.43
CA HIS A 72 8.26 -15.08 -3.10
C HIS A 72 9.65 -14.44 -3.12
N ASP A 73 9.90 -13.55 -4.08
CA ASP A 73 11.21 -12.97 -4.38
C ASP A 73 11.45 -11.61 -3.72
N ALA A 74 10.40 -10.81 -3.54
CA ALA A 74 10.58 -9.40 -3.23
C ALA A 74 9.39 -8.76 -2.52
N VAL A 75 9.64 -7.55 -2.02
CA VAL A 75 8.61 -6.61 -1.61
C VAL A 75 8.42 -5.60 -2.74
N TYR A 76 7.17 -5.41 -3.14
CA TYR A 76 6.74 -4.47 -4.16
C TYR A 76 5.88 -3.37 -3.53
N ALA A 77 6.07 -2.14 -3.98
CA ALA A 77 5.13 -1.06 -3.74
C ALA A 77 4.23 -0.91 -4.96
N PHE A 78 2.92 -0.95 -4.73
CA PHE A 78 1.88 -0.78 -5.72
C PHE A 78 1.23 0.58 -5.53
N GLU A 79 1.34 1.44 -6.54
CA GLU A 79 0.71 2.75 -6.53
C GLU A 79 -0.75 2.65 -7.01
N LEU A 80 -1.71 2.99 -6.16
CA LEU A 80 -3.13 2.76 -6.44
C LEU A 80 -3.68 3.59 -7.60
N ASN A 81 -3.13 4.78 -7.84
CA ASN A 81 -3.62 5.69 -8.87
C ASN A 81 -3.17 5.26 -10.26
N SER A 82 -1.87 5.06 -10.43
CA SER A 82 -1.25 4.72 -11.70
C SER A 82 -1.30 3.22 -12.02
N GLY A 83 -1.48 2.38 -10.99
CA GLY A 83 -1.33 0.92 -11.11
C GLY A 83 0.12 0.47 -11.26
N GLN A 84 1.09 1.37 -11.10
CA GLN A 84 2.50 1.05 -11.24
C GLN A 84 2.99 0.18 -10.08
N VAL A 85 3.86 -0.76 -10.43
CA VAL A 85 4.49 -1.69 -9.49
C VAL A 85 5.99 -1.45 -9.52
N ARG A 86 6.59 -1.26 -8.34
CA ARG A 86 8.05 -1.12 -8.19
C ARG A 86 8.57 -2.08 -7.12
N LYS A 87 9.68 -2.76 -7.39
CA LYS A 87 10.41 -3.52 -6.38
C LYS A 87 11.08 -2.55 -5.41
N VAL A 88 10.90 -2.74 -4.11
CA VAL A 88 11.47 -1.87 -3.06
C VAL A 88 12.44 -2.61 -2.14
N SER A 89 12.37 -3.94 -2.08
CA SER A 89 13.30 -4.77 -1.31
C SER A 89 13.31 -6.21 -1.84
N GLU A 90 14.40 -6.93 -1.61
CA GLU A 90 14.39 -8.40 -1.66
C GLU A 90 13.57 -8.98 -0.48
N ARG A 91 12.98 -10.16 -0.66
CA ARG A 91 12.31 -10.85 0.44
C ARG A 91 13.36 -11.46 1.38
N TRP A 92 13.34 -11.04 2.64
CA TRP A 92 14.03 -11.76 3.70
C TRP A 92 13.10 -12.83 4.28
N ASN A 93 13.62 -14.05 4.46
CA ASN A 93 12.88 -15.31 4.68
C ASN A 93 11.87 -15.33 5.85
N TYR A 94 11.76 -14.25 6.63
CA TYR A 94 10.96 -14.19 7.85
C TYR A 94 10.13 -12.91 8.04
N TYR A 95 10.16 -11.95 7.11
CA TYR A 95 9.42 -10.69 7.25
C TYR A 95 8.41 -10.51 6.13
N THR A 96 7.13 -10.42 6.50
CA THR A 96 6.01 -10.19 5.58
C THR A 96 5.26 -8.90 5.86
N GLU A 97 5.63 -8.18 6.91
CA GLU A 97 4.98 -6.93 7.34
C GLU A 97 5.85 -5.74 6.96
N VAL A 98 5.22 -4.71 6.42
CA VAL A 98 5.86 -3.46 6.02
C VAL A 98 5.15 -2.33 6.74
N TYR A 99 5.93 -1.53 7.45
CA TYR A 99 5.46 -0.36 8.19
C TYR A 99 5.92 0.92 7.47
N PRO A 100 5.14 1.46 6.52
CA PRO A 100 5.51 2.68 5.83
C PRO A 100 5.42 3.89 6.78
N PHE A 101 6.38 4.79 6.66
CA PHE A 101 6.40 6.08 7.38
C PHE A 101 6.59 7.21 6.36
N ASN A 102 5.87 8.31 6.55
CA ASN A 102 5.97 9.49 5.67
C ASN A 102 6.96 10.54 6.21
N SER A 103 7.32 10.48 7.49
CA SER A 103 8.26 11.39 8.12
C SER A 103 8.93 10.75 9.33
N PHE A 104 10.13 11.25 9.66
CA PHE A 104 10.78 10.97 10.93
C PHE A 104 10.81 12.25 11.76
N TYR A 105 10.57 12.11 13.06
CA TYR A 105 10.84 13.20 13.98
C TYR A 105 12.36 13.37 14.14
N THR A 106 12.90 14.50 13.70
CA THR A 106 14.31 14.89 13.88
C THR A 106 14.40 16.04 14.90
N PRO A 107 14.80 15.77 16.15
CA PRO A 107 14.78 16.77 17.22
C PRO A 107 15.70 17.98 17.00
N ASP A 108 16.75 17.83 16.18
CA ASP A 108 17.84 18.83 16.06
C ASP A 108 17.47 20.12 15.31
N PHE A 109 16.27 20.20 14.72
CA PHE A 109 15.77 21.41 14.06
C PHE A 109 14.81 22.25 14.92
N ALA A 110 14.55 21.84 16.18
CA ALA A 110 13.70 22.59 17.09
C ALA A 110 14.35 23.89 17.63
N SER A 111 15.66 24.10 17.44
CA SER A 111 16.31 25.39 17.67
C SER A 111 16.50 26.15 16.36
N SER A 112 15.43 26.81 15.93
CA SER A 112 15.38 27.95 14.99
C SER A 112 16.69 28.31 14.26
N LYS A 113 16.87 27.80 13.04
CA LYS A 113 17.41 28.49 11.84
C LYS A 113 17.53 27.45 10.72
N LEU A 114 16.53 27.40 9.84
CA LEU A 114 16.65 26.62 8.61
C LEU A 114 17.69 27.28 7.68
N PRO A 115 18.69 26.55 7.16
CA PRO A 115 19.55 27.06 6.11
C PRO A 115 18.74 27.28 4.82
N PRO A 116 19.09 28.28 4.00
CA PRO A 116 18.35 28.56 2.77
C PRO A 116 18.45 27.36 1.81
N PRO A 117 17.39 27.12 1.01
CA PRO A 117 17.35 25.99 0.08
C PRO A 117 18.51 26.07 -0.92
N ALA A 118 19.15 24.93 -1.16
CA ALA A 118 20.20 24.80 -2.16
C ALA A 118 19.63 25.14 -3.54
N LYS A 119 20.30 26.05 -4.26
CA LYS A 119 19.99 26.34 -5.65
C LYS A 119 20.58 25.23 -6.52
N THR A 120 19.73 24.51 -7.23
CA THR A 120 20.06 23.75 -8.44
C THR A 120 19.86 24.62 -9.67
#